data_AF-A0A9W8JXH7-F1
#
_entry.id   AF-A0A9W8JXH7-F1
#
_cell.length_a   1.000
_cell.length_b   1.000
_cell.length_c   1.000
_cell.angle_alpha   90.00
_cell.angle_beta   90.00
_cell.angle_gamma   90.00
#
_symmetry.space_group_name_H-M   'P 1'
#
loop_
_entity.id
_entity.type
_entity.pdbx_description
1 polymer ?
#
loop_
_entity_poly.entity_id
_entity_poly.type
_entity_poly.pdbx_seq_one_letter_code
_entity_poly.pdbx_strand_id
1 'polypeptide(L)'
;MVSATFLQLINCVSSEHDSIFLESLHKDFSEALLIVGGPEALSLQFHRGIMEATKHQLRFLADKRKPRVVRASSDTADLDCNEMALIEDIKDITLQDIFLSFNSNHPLLVAVSSVRELGLNMYDSDEDVDNEG
;
A
#
# COMPACT_ATOMS: atom_id res chain seq x y z
N MET A 1 -25.52 -6.58 -10.86
CA MET A 1 -25.12 -5.31 -10.22
C MET A 1 -23.86 -5.50 -9.37
N VAL A 2 -23.85 -6.42 -8.40
CA VAL A 2 -22.68 -6.76 -7.56
C VAL A 2 -21.38 -6.97 -8.36
N SER A 3 -21.41 -7.84 -9.38
CA SER A 3 -20.25 -8.11 -10.24
C SER A 3 -19.70 -6.89 -10.97
N ALA A 4 -20.57 -5.96 -11.37
CA ALA A 4 -20.16 -4.73 -12.04
C ALA A 4 -19.49 -3.78 -11.05
N THR A 5 -20.01 -3.69 -9.82
CA THR A 5 -19.40 -2.88 -8.74
C THR A 5 -17.99 -3.36 -8.42
N PHE A 6 -17.80 -4.67 -8.21
CA PHE A 6 -16.46 -5.21 -7.95
C PHE A 6 -15.49 -4.99 -9.10
N LEU A 7 -15.96 -5.12 -10.35
CA LEU A 7 -15.13 -4.82 -11.52
C LEU A 7 -14.70 -3.34 -11.54
N GLN A 8 -15.61 -2.42 -11.24
CA GLN A 8 -15.28 -1.00 -11.21
C GLN A 8 -14.34 -0.66 -10.06
N LEU A 9 -14.53 -1.22 -8.86
CA LEU A 9 -13.59 -1.05 -7.76
C LEU A 9 -12.19 -1.55 -8.12
N ILE A 10 -12.07 -2.72 -8.78
CA ILE A 10 -10.78 -3.24 -9.24
C ILE A 10 -10.12 -2.29 -10.25
N ASN A 11 -10.89 -1.72 -11.17
CA ASN A 11 -10.38 -0.75 -12.14
C ASN A 11 -9.89 0.52 -11.43
N CYS A 12 -10.67 1.06 -10.48
CA CYS A 12 -10.27 2.23 -9.70
C CYS A 12 -8.99 1.95 -8.91
N VAL A 13 -8.89 0.81 -8.22
CA VAL A 13 -7.68 0.38 -7.51
C VAL A 13 -6.49 0.28 -8.47
N SER A 14 -6.70 -0.15 -9.71
CA SER A 14 -5.61 -0.29 -10.69
C SER A 14 -5.09 1.05 -11.21
N SER A 15 -5.94 2.07 -11.32
CA SER A 15 -5.59 3.37 -11.91
C SER A 15 -5.31 4.47 -10.88
N GLU A 16 -5.60 4.24 -9.61
CA GLU A 16 -5.42 5.26 -8.57
C GLU A 16 -3.95 5.54 -8.29
N HIS A 17 -3.62 6.80 -8.01
CA HIS A 17 -2.27 7.28 -7.71
C HIS A 17 -2.17 7.94 -6.33
N ASP A 18 -3.29 8.44 -5.80
CA ASP A 18 -3.38 8.96 -4.44
C ASP A 18 -3.50 7.80 -3.45
N SER A 19 -2.49 7.66 -2.58
CA SER A 19 -2.46 6.62 -1.54
C SER A 19 -3.61 6.74 -0.54
N ILE A 20 -4.10 7.96 -0.27
CA ILE A 20 -5.21 8.19 0.66
C ILE A 20 -6.50 7.61 0.08
N PHE A 21 -6.75 7.86 -1.20
CA PHE A 21 -7.93 7.35 -1.89
C PHE A 21 -7.81 5.86 -2.17
N LEU A 22 -6.62 5.37 -2.53
CA LEU A 22 -6.35 3.94 -2.72
C LEU A 22 -6.67 3.13 -1.45
N GLU A 23 -6.34 3.65 -0.28
CA GLU A 23 -6.75 3.06 0.99
C GLU A 23 -8.28 2.96 1.13
N SER A 24 -9.00 4.05 0.83
CA SER A 24 -10.46 4.06 0.90
C SER A 24 -11.07 3.05 -0.06
N LEU A 25 -10.53 2.94 -1.29
CA LEU A 25 -10.96 1.93 -2.26
C LEU A 25 -10.77 0.49 -1.74
N HIS A 26 -9.64 0.24 -1.08
CA HIS A 26 -9.34 -1.05 -0.48
C HIS A 26 -10.29 -1.36 0.70
N LYS A 27 -10.55 -0.38 1.56
CA LYS A 27 -11.53 -0.52 2.63
C LYS A 27 -12.93 -0.82 2.09
N ASP A 28 -13.40 -0.03 1.12
CA ASP A 28 -14.71 -0.21 0.49
C ASP A 28 -14.84 -1.58 -0.18
N PHE A 29 -13.76 -2.06 -0.80
CA PHE A 29 -13.70 -3.40 -1.38
C PHE A 29 -13.86 -4.49 -0.30
N SER A 30 -13.15 -4.38 0.82
CA SER A 30 -13.25 -5.33 1.96
C SER A 30 -14.64 -5.32 2.59
N GLU A 31 -15.22 -4.14 2.82
CA GLU A 31 -16.56 -4.00 3.38
C GLU A 31 -17.62 -4.58 2.42
N ALA A 32 -17.51 -4.31 1.11
CA ALA A 32 -18.36 -4.91 0.10
C ALA A 32 -18.23 -6.44 0.07
N LEU A 33 -17.01 -6.97 0.28
CA LEU A 33 -16.75 -8.40 0.35
C LEU A 33 -17.48 -9.05 1.53
N LEU A 34 -17.45 -8.42 2.70
CA LEU A 34 -18.18 -8.90 3.88
C LEU A 34 -19.69 -8.90 3.65
N ILE A 35 -20.23 -7.87 2.98
CA ILE A 35 -21.66 -7.77 2.67
C ILE A 35 -22.14 -8.92 1.78
N VAL A 36 -21.31 -9.37 0.83
CA VAL A 36 -21.70 -10.46 -0.09
C VAL A 36 -21.47 -11.86 0.47
N GLY A 37 -20.99 -11.99 1.71
CA GLY A 37 -20.75 -13.28 2.36
C GLY A 37 -19.29 -13.74 2.29
N GLY A 38 -18.35 -12.84 1.98
CA GLY A 38 -16.91 -13.09 1.98
C GLY A 38 -16.33 -13.47 0.62
N PRO A 39 -15.04 -13.84 0.60
CA PRO A 39 -14.29 -14.20 -0.62
C PRO A 39 -14.94 -15.31 -1.43
N GLU A 40 -15.44 -16.36 -0.78
CA GLU A 40 -16.03 -17.53 -1.46
C GLU A 40 -17.30 -17.19 -2.25
N ALA A 41 -17.93 -16.04 -1.97
CA ALA A 41 -19.08 -15.56 -2.72
C ALA A 41 -18.71 -14.91 -4.07
N LEU A 42 -17.43 -14.60 -4.30
CA LEU A 42 -16.94 -14.05 -5.55
C LEU A 42 -16.37 -15.12 -6.46
N SER A 43 -16.58 -14.95 -7.77
CA SER A 43 -15.91 -15.78 -8.76
C SER A 43 -14.41 -15.47 -8.80
N LEU A 44 -13.60 -16.49 -9.11
CA LEU A 44 -12.13 -16.41 -9.18
C LEU A 44 -11.58 -15.26 -10.02
N GLN A 45 -12.32 -14.78 -11.03
CA GLN A 45 -11.89 -13.64 -11.85
C GLN A 45 -11.72 -12.35 -11.03
N PHE A 46 -12.58 -12.11 -10.03
CA PHE A 46 -12.50 -10.92 -9.18
C PHE A 46 -11.35 -11.02 -8.19
N HIS A 47 -11.05 -12.24 -7.71
CA HIS A 47 -9.90 -12.50 -6.85
C HIS A 47 -8.61 -12.18 -7.62
N ARG A 48 -8.49 -12.68 -8.85
CA ARG A 48 -7.34 -12.39 -9.71
C ARG A 48 -7.24 -10.90 -10.03
N GLY A 49 -8.37 -10.26 -10.34
CA GLY A 49 -8.43 -8.84 -10.67
C GLY A 49 -7.92 -7.97 -9.53
N ILE A 50 -8.45 -8.13 -8.31
CA ILE A 50 -8.00 -7.34 -7.17
C ILE A 50 -6.54 -7.63 -6.81
N MET A 51 -6.09 -8.90 -6.89
CA MET A 51 -4.69 -9.23 -6.63
C MET A 51 -3.72 -8.59 -7.62
N GLU A 52 -4.06 -8.55 -8.92
CA GLU A 52 -3.18 -7.95 -9.92
C GLU A 52 -3.19 -6.41 -9.83
N ALA A 53 -4.35 -5.82 -9.55
CA ALA A 53 -4.47 -4.39 -9.24
C ALA A 53 -3.57 -4.00 -8.06
N THR A 54 -3.66 -4.74 -6.94
CA THR A 54 -2.85 -4.45 -5.76
C THR A 54 -1.35 -4.68 -6.01
N LYS A 55 -0.96 -5.70 -6.80
CA LYS A 55 0.46 -5.86 -7.21
C LYS A 55 0.97 -4.67 -7.99
N HIS A 56 0.16 -4.15 -8.91
CA HIS A 56 0.51 -2.97 -9.69
C HIS A 56 0.75 -1.78 -8.76
N GLN A 57 -0.15 -1.57 -7.80
CA GLN A 57 -0.02 -0.50 -6.81
C GLN A 57 1.21 -0.66 -5.91
N LEU A 58 1.50 -1.87 -5.42
CA LEU A 58 2.70 -2.12 -4.62
C LEU A 58 3.99 -1.83 -5.40
N ARG A 59 4.04 -2.18 -6.70
CA ARG A 59 5.18 -1.85 -7.56
C ARG A 59 5.31 -0.34 -7.74
N PHE A 60 4.20 0.35 -8.00
CA PHE A 60 4.17 1.80 -8.14
C PHE A 60 4.66 2.51 -6.87
N LEU A 61 4.19 2.09 -5.69
CA LEU A 61 4.63 2.61 -4.40
C LEU A 61 6.12 2.33 -4.16
N ALA A 62 6.60 1.11 -4.45
CA ALA A 62 8.01 0.77 -4.35
C ALA A 62 8.88 1.65 -5.26
N ASP A 63 8.47 1.86 -6.51
CA ASP A 63 9.19 2.69 -7.47
C ASP A 63 9.19 4.18 -7.09
N LYS A 64 8.13 4.67 -6.44
CA LYS A 64 8.08 6.03 -5.87
C LYS A 64 9.03 6.19 -4.67
N ARG A 65 9.22 5.13 -3.87
CA ARG A 65 10.09 5.13 -2.67
C ARG A 65 11.58 4.94 -3.01
N LYS A 66 11.94 4.14 -4.02
CA LYS A 66 13.33 3.92 -4.48
C LYS A 66 14.19 5.19 -4.65
N PRO A 67 13.76 6.23 -5.39
CA PRO A 67 14.57 7.44 -5.58
C PRO A 67 14.68 8.28 -4.30
N ARG A 68 13.78 8.09 -3.33
CA ARG A 68 13.87 8.74 -2.02
C ARG A 68 14.97 8.10 -1.17
N VAL A 69 15.08 6.77 -1.22
CA VAL A 69 16.18 6.03 -0.55
C VAL A 69 17.55 6.44 -1.04
N VAL A 70 17.68 6.62 -2.36
CA VAL A 70 18.92 7.05 -2.98
C VAL A 70 19.26 8.51 -2.67
N ARG A 71 18.27 9.36 -2.33
CA ARG A 71 18.46 10.79 -1.99
C ARG A 71 18.65 11.04 -0.50
N ALA A 72 17.98 10.28 0.36
CA ALA A 72 18.16 10.31 1.81
C ALA A 72 19.60 9.92 2.18
N SER A 73 20.22 9.00 1.42
CA SER A 73 21.64 8.65 1.54
C SER A 73 22.62 9.72 1.01
N SER A 74 22.15 10.89 0.58
CA SER A 74 22.98 11.99 0.08
C SER A 74 22.66 13.32 0.79
N ASP A 75 22.94 13.42 2.09
CA ASP A 75 23.21 14.59 2.99
C ASP A 75 22.74 16.03 2.62
N THR A 76 21.75 16.24 1.75
CA THR A 76 21.44 17.56 1.16
C THR A 76 19.94 17.86 1.01
N ALA A 77 19.10 17.36 1.90
CA ALA A 77 17.64 17.50 1.78
C ALA A 77 16.94 17.94 3.09
N ASP A 78 17.38 19.06 3.67
CA ASP A 78 16.78 19.59 4.89
C ASP A 78 15.41 20.28 4.65
N LEU A 79 14.45 19.93 5.51
CA LEU A 79 13.22 20.64 5.91
C LEU A 79 11.91 20.50 5.10
N ASP A 80 11.89 20.48 3.76
CA ASP A 80 10.61 20.32 3.02
C ASP A 80 10.06 18.88 3.04
N CYS A 81 10.91 17.91 3.41
CA CYS A 81 10.58 16.48 3.48
C CYS A 81 9.75 16.13 4.74
N ASN A 82 9.91 16.86 5.84
CA ASN A 82 9.25 16.57 7.13
C ASN A 82 7.73 16.81 7.12
N GLU A 83 7.24 17.78 6.34
CA GLU A 83 5.80 18.06 6.22
C GLU A 83 5.08 17.06 5.27
N MET A 84 5.82 16.44 4.34
CA MET A 84 5.33 15.35 3.50
C MET A 84 5.40 13.98 4.21
N ALA A 85 6.36 13.80 5.13
CA ALA A 85 6.59 12.57 5.90
C ALA A 85 5.44 12.27 6.88
N LEU A 86 4.90 13.29 7.56
CA LEU A 86 3.74 13.16 8.45
C LEU A 86 2.44 12.69 7.74
N ILE A 87 2.35 12.83 6.42
CA ILE A 87 1.19 12.44 5.61
C ILE A 87 1.27 10.97 5.14
N GLU A 88 2.48 10.39 5.05
CA GLU A 88 2.70 8.97 4.73
C GLU A 88 2.67 8.06 5.99
N ASP A 89 2.92 8.60 7.19
CA ASP A 89 3.07 7.85 8.46
C ASP A 89 1.82 7.14 9.02
N ILE A 90 0.61 7.41 8.52
CA ILE A 90 -0.63 6.82 9.09
C ILE A 90 -1.16 5.60 8.29
N LYS A 91 -0.74 5.38 7.04
CA LYS A 91 -1.58 4.61 6.09
C LYS A 91 -0.96 3.33 5.55
N ASP A 92 -0.50 2.49 6.46
CA ASP A 92 0.01 1.15 6.16
C ASP A 92 -0.91 0.01 6.64
N ILE A 93 -2.09 0.35 7.17
CA ILE A 93 -2.98 -0.58 7.88
C ILE A 93 -3.92 -1.37 6.93
N THR A 94 -4.17 -0.88 5.72
CA THR A 94 -5.40 -1.29 5.00
C THR A 94 -5.14 -2.28 3.87
N LEU A 95 -3.92 -2.33 3.34
CA LEU A 95 -3.52 -3.35 2.36
C LEU A 95 -3.46 -4.75 2.96
N GLN A 96 -3.07 -4.85 4.24
CA GLN A 96 -2.89 -6.13 4.94
C GLN A 96 -4.23 -6.84 5.18
N ASP A 97 -5.28 -6.08 5.50
CA ASP A 97 -6.62 -6.61 5.81
C ASP A 97 -7.29 -7.30 4.61
N ILE A 98 -7.12 -6.78 3.39
CA ILE A 98 -7.63 -7.45 2.18
C ILE A 98 -6.95 -8.80 2.00
N PHE A 99 -5.63 -8.87 2.13
CA PHE A 99 -4.91 -10.11 1.89
C PHE A 99 -5.22 -11.16 2.94
N LEU A 100 -5.37 -10.77 4.21
CA LEU A 100 -5.86 -11.65 5.27
C LEU A 100 -7.27 -12.20 4.96
N SER A 101 -8.13 -11.39 4.31
CA SER A 101 -9.47 -11.85 3.92
C SER A 101 -9.43 -12.93 2.83
N PHE A 102 -8.48 -12.88 1.88
CA PHE A 102 -8.41 -13.82 0.76
C PHE A 102 -7.55 -15.06 1.03
N ASN A 103 -6.40 -14.90 1.70
CA ASN A 103 -5.52 -16.01 2.10
C ASN A 103 -4.44 -15.50 3.06
N SER A 104 -4.43 -16.02 4.29
CA SER A 104 -3.46 -15.66 5.33
C SER A 104 -2.00 -16.03 5.01
N ASN A 105 -1.74 -16.87 3.99
CA ASN A 105 -0.40 -17.26 3.53
C ASN A 105 -0.04 -16.71 2.13
N HIS A 106 -0.58 -15.54 1.75
CA HIS A 106 -0.33 -15.00 0.42
C HIS A 106 1.06 -14.34 0.27
N PRO A 107 1.85 -14.64 -0.79
CA PRO A 107 3.15 -14.00 -1.04
C PRO A 107 3.13 -12.47 -1.12
N LEU A 108 1.96 -11.87 -1.35
CA LEU A 108 1.81 -10.41 -1.35
C LEU A 108 1.88 -9.79 0.05
N LEU A 109 1.66 -10.57 1.11
CA LEU A 109 1.91 -10.09 2.48
C LEU A 109 3.40 -9.75 2.66
N VAL A 110 4.30 -10.56 2.10
CA VAL A 110 5.75 -10.27 2.10
C VAL A 110 6.03 -9.01 1.29
N ALA A 111 5.41 -8.84 0.13
CA ALA A 111 5.60 -7.63 -0.70
C ALA A 111 5.10 -6.35 0.01
N VAL A 112 3.97 -6.43 0.72
CA VAL A 112 3.47 -5.33 1.57
C VAL A 112 4.49 -5.03 2.68
N SER A 113 4.98 -6.05 3.38
CA SER A 113 6.01 -5.89 4.41
C SER A 113 7.31 -5.28 3.87
N SER A 114 7.79 -5.70 2.69
CA SER A 114 8.98 -5.12 2.08
C SER A 114 8.78 -3.66 1.66
N VAL A 115 7.59 -3.30 1.16
CA VAL A 115 7.28 -1.90 0.82
C VAL A 115 7.19 -1.06 2.09
N ARG A 116 6.63 -1.59 3.18
CA ARG A 116 6.64 -0.98 4.52
C ARG A 116 8.06 -0.74 5.04
N GLU A 117 8.89 -1.77 5.00
CA GLU A 117 10.28 -1.73 5.46
C GLU A 117 11.10 -0.69 4.68
N LEU A 118 10.88 -0.58 3.36
CA LEU A 118 11.47 0.50 2.55
C LEU A 118 11.03 1.90 2.99
N GLY A 119 9.84 2.04 3.61
CA GLY A 119 9.40 3.27 4.24
C GLY A 119 10.14 3.51 5.56
N LEU A 120 10.15 2.53 6.46
CA LEU A 120 10.76 2.64 7.80
C LEU A 120 12.28 2.90 7.74
N ASN A 121 13.00 2.25 6.82
CA ASN A 121 14.44 2.46 6.64
C ASN A 121 14.81 3.89 6.19
N MET A 122 13.84 4.71 5.75
CA MET A 122 14.07 6.15 5.50
C MET A 122 14.23 6.95 6.79
N TYR A 123 13.61 6.50 7.88
CA TYR A 123 13.58 7.23 9.15
C TYR A 123 14.75 6.84 10.07
N ASP A 124 15.23 5.60 9.98
CA ASP A 124 16.31 5.08 10.85
C ASP A 124 17.71 5.60 10.46
N SER A 125 17.88 6.15 9.26
CA SER A 125 19.14 6.79 8.84
C SER A 125 19.33 8.20 9.40
N ASP A 126 18.32 8.77 10.06
CA ASP A 126 18.34 10.15 10.56
C ASP A 126 18.75 10.27 12.05
N GLU A 127 18.97 9.16 12.79
CA GLU A 127 19.25 9.18 14.24
C GLU A 127 20.75 9.05 14.65
N ASP A 128 21.71 8.97 13.72
CA ASP A 128 23.13 8.74 14.04
C ASP A 128 24.03 10.01 14.07
N VAL A 129 23.44 11.20 14.16
CA VAL A 129 24.21 12.47 14.28
C VAL A 129 23.73 13.27 15.47
N ASP A 130 24.26 12.97 16.66
CA ASP A 130 24.63 13.97 17.68
C ASP A 130 24.99 13.30 19.02
N ASN A 131 26.24 12.85 19.18
CA ASN A 131 26.88 12.84 20.50
C ASN A 131 28.42 12.74 20.41
N GLU A 132 29.09 13.83 20.05
CA GLU A 132 30.45 14.11 20.52
C GLU A 132 30.78 15.60 20.39
N GLY A 133 30.60 16.34 21.48
CA GLY A 133 31.00 17.74 21.67
C GLY A 133 31.35 18.01 23.13
#